data_AF-A0ABD7RN35-F1
#
_entry.id   AF-A0ABD7RN35-F1
#
_cell.length_a   1.000
_cell.length_b   1.000
_cell.length_c   1.000
_cell.angle_alpha   90.00
_cell.angle_beta   90.00
_cell.angle_gamma   90.00
#
_symmetry.space_group_name_H-M   'P 1'
#
loop_
_entity.id
_entity.type
_entity.pdbx_description
1 polymer ?
#
loop_
_entity_poly.entity_id
_entity_poly.type
_entity_poly.pdbx_seq_one_letter_code
_entity_poly.pdbx_strand_id
1 'polypeptide(L)'
;MSGDRVVVQDIAEVSSKPTPGSELPAFQGEVLARATFGASAVRFTPETAVAPLPPNLAANLLAESLAGPWPPIDAQTFLVEVLRRDTASSAIVATGMDAFGDQPWPDAQRGVFSFRHDWMEPLVERLEWQTSVTRLASGNESRQALRRVPRRWLTYKVGNARQTDALVADWLADHLGQTAWWPLPQYAVHLTEGAEEGALTLAVSEADWRRFDPPTAELRLTYDGVQGWDSDERWVLIIAPEGWQVAQLSDVESDLLWLGEPLARRAAAGSSVMPLVWGKAVDPADLTQWVPGTVGGNVTASITPAQMPDTDGLDDPWLDEIPVWPDGNWRDDPTAVALATITRQDFSAADPWVRRDDPWATTTLQRRYLASSLYEIEIWRARLWEAQGRLNAFWLPDGLAPILWVRAEADPEDGFLRVDGKDLSAFWHRPAACLIVHPDGYQQHALTATCHLDQGGVLVLRSGLDDWVPEGSRVIRLVRCRLDHDAIDLYWHSPTLLEITLTARQLPEPRGNDRQTYEGE
;
A
#
# COMPACT_ATOMS: atom_id res chain seq x y z
N MET A 1 45.22 49.44 -35.03
CA MET A 1 44.31 50.27 -34.23
C MET A 1 42.92 49.66 -34.34
N SER A 2 42.23 49.62 -33.21
CA SER A 2 41.04 48.81 -32.89
C SER A 2 39.99 48.73 -34.01
N GLY A 3 39.63 47.50 -34.40
CA GLY A 3 38.51 47.21 -35.29
C GLY A 3 37.26 46.86 -34.47
N ASP A 4 36.13 47.36 -34.94
CA ASP A 4 34.78 47.14 -34.43
C ASP A 4 34.48 45.68 -34.07
N ARG A 5 33.85 45.49 -32.92
CA ARG A 5 33.11 44.27 -32.61
C ARG A 5 31.83 44.61 -31.84
N VAL A 6 30.74 44.69 -32.60
CA VAL A 6 29.38 44.45 -32.11
C VAL A 6 29.33 42.98 -31.66
N VAL A 7 29.07 42.75 -30.38
CA VAL A 7 28.80 41.41 -29.86
C VAL A 7 27.28 41.24 -29.82
N VAL A 8 26.79 40.45 -30.77
CA VAL A 8 25.46 39.81 -30.72
C VAL A 8 25.47 38.84 -29.55
N GLN A 9 24.53 39.00 -28.63
CA GLN A 9 24.32 38.05 -27.54
C GLN A 9 23.53 36.86 -28.09
N ASP A 10 24.22 35.81 -28.50
CA ASP A 10 23.62 34.51 -28.77
C ASP A 10 23.17 33.89 -27.45
N ILE A 11 21.86 33.75 -27.28
CA ILE A 11 21.27 32.87 -26.27
C ILE A 11 21.35 31.46 -26.84
N ALA A 12 22.30 30.67 -26.36
CA ALA A 12 22.30 29.23 -26.52
C ALA A 12 21.64 28.62 -25.27
N GLU A 13 20.45 28.03 -25.44
CA GLU A 13 19.89 27.07 -24.49
C GLU A 13 20.87 25.91 -24.32
N VAL A 14 21.42 25.75 -23.12
CA VAL A 14 22.14 24.54 -22.72
C VAL A 14 21.20 23.73 -21.86
N SER A 15 20.79 22.58 -22.39
CA SER A 15 20.03 21.55 -21.69
C SER A 15 20.71 21.21 -20.36
N SER A 16 19.92 21.19 -19.29
CA SER A 16 20.36 20.76 -17.97
C SER A 16 20.86 19.32 -18.04
N LYS A 17 22.14 19.12 -17.72
CA LYS A 17 22.65 17.81 -17.29
C LYS A 17 21.82 17.31 -16.11
N PRO A 18 21.50 16.00 -16.01
CA PRO A 18 20.82 15.47 -14.86
C PRO A 18 21.71 15.58 -13.61
N THR A 19 21.07 15.98 -12.51
CA THR A 19 21.65 16.09 -11.16
C THR A 19 22.06 14.70 -10.65
N PRO A 20 23.24 14.54 -10.02
CA PRO A 20 23.61 13.29 -9.35
C PRO A 20 22.60 13.02 -8.22
N GLY A 21 21.90 11.89 -8.29
CA GLY A 21 20.88 11.51 -7.30
C GLY A 21 19.62 10.86 -7.87
N SER A 22 19.40 10.90 -9.19
CA SER A 22 18.27 10.21 -9.83
C SER A 22 18.41 8.68 -9.90
N GLU A 23 19.57 8.13 -9.52
CA GLU A 23 19.84 6.68 -9.52
C GLU A 23 19.50 6.00 -8.18
N LEU A 24 19.26 6.77 -7.11
CA LEU A 24 18.97 6.25 -5.76
C LEU A 24 17.67 5.43 -5.65
N PRO A 25 16.55 5.80 -6.30
CA PRO A 25 15.31 5.01 -6.20
C PRO A 25 15.44 3.62 -6.86
N ALA A 26 16.11 3.55 -8.01
CA ALA A 26 16.36 2.29 -8.72
C ALA A 26 17.31 1.38 -7.92
N PHE A 27 18.33 1.97 -7.27
CA PHE A 27 19.29 1.25 -6.44
C PHE A 27 18.68 0.74 -5.12
N GLN A 28 17.71 1.46 -4.55
CA GLN A 28 17.00 1.05 -3.33
C GLN A 28 16.02 -0.10 -3.56
N GLY A 29 15.30 -0.10 -4.68
CA GLY A 29 14.46 -1.24 -5.09
C GLY A 29 15.28 -2.52 -5.31
N GLU A 30 16.46 -2.38 -5.93
CA GLU A 30 17.39 -3.49 -6.15
C GLU A 30 17.97 -4.04 -4.84
N VAL A 31 18.25 -3.19 -3.85
CA VAL A 31 18.75 -3.61 -2.52
C VAL A 31 17.66 -4.33 -1.70
N LEU A 32 16.41 -3.86 -1.75
CA LEU A 32 15.28 -4.47 -1.04
C LEU A 32 14.89 -5.82 -1.63
N ALA A 33 14.91 -5.96 -2.96
CA ALA A 33 14.68 -7.23 -3.64
C ALA A 33 15.74 -8.30 -3.32
N ARG A 34 16.96 -7.88 -2.93
CA ARG A 34 18.09 -8.77 -2.61
C ARG A 34 18.17 -9.16 -1.13
N ALA A 35 17.70 -8.31 -0.22
CA ALA A 35 17.71 -8.59 1.22
C ALA A 35 16.71 -9.70 1.64
N THR A 36 15.63 -9.88 0.89
CA THR A 36 14.56 -10.86 1.13
C THR A 36 14.96 -12.32 0.90
N PHE A 37 16.12 -12.59 0.28
CA PHE A 37 16.62 -13.96 0.07
C PHE A 37 17.60 -14.46 1.15
N GLY A 38 17.93 -13.65 2.16
CA GLY A 38 18.84 -14.00 3.25
C GLY A 38 18.15 -14.14 4.61
N ALA A 39 18.55 -15.15 5.40
CA ALA A 39 17.95 -15.57 6.67
C ALA A 39 17.98 -14.57 7.85
N SER A 40 18.01 -13.25 7.62
CA SER A 40 18.10 -12.23 8.68
C SER A 40 16.84 -11.36 8.84
N ALA A 41 15.66 -11.89 8.50
CA ALA A 41 14.37 -11.27 8.86
C ALA A 41 14.11 -11.23 10.39
N VAL A 42 14.97 -11.84 11.21
CA VAL A 42 14.68 -12.12 12.64
C VAL A 42 15.05 -10.99 13.60
N ARG A 43 15.52 -9.82 13.14
CA ARG A 43 15.75 -8.66 14.04
C ARG A 43 15.32 -7.35 13.42
N PHE A 44 14.02 -7.20 13.21
CA PHE A 44 13.37 -5.89 13.19
C PHE A 44 12.46 -5.82 14.41
N THR A 45 13.05 -5.57 15.60
CA THR A 45 12.25 -5.07 16.72
C THR A 45 11.93 -3.60 16.44
N PRO A 46 10.68 -3.15 16.53
CA PRO A 46 10.30 -1.77 16.32
C PRO A 46 10.68 -0.96 17.57
N GLU A 47 11.97 -0.82 17.83
CA GLU A 47 12.46 0.02 18.92
C GLU A 47 12.76 1.42 18.39
N THR A 48 11.82 2.32 18.69
CA THR A 48 11.96 3.78 18.74
C THR A 48 12.25 4.53 17.43
N ALA A 49 11.15 5.03 16.85
CA ALA A 49 11.08 6.03 15.79
C ALA A 49 11.70 7.42 16.09
N VAL A 50 12.69 7.55 16.99
CA VAL A 50 13.26 8.87 17.38
C VAL A 50 14.79 8.86 17.60
N ALA A 51 15.57 7.98 16.96
CA ALA A 51 17.03 8.11 16.93
C ALA A 51 17.59 8.00 15.49
N PRO A 52 18.58 8.82 15.10
CA PRO A 52 19.27 8.60 13.83
C PRO A 52 19.98 7.24 13.89
N LEU A 53 19.73 6.40 12.87
CA LEU A 53 20.41 5.12 12.69
C LEU A 53 21.94 5.30 12.69
N PRO A 54 22.72 4.35 13.24
CA PRO A 54 24.17 4.43 13.20
C PRO A 54 24.66 4.57 11.75
N PRO A 55 25.61 5.47 11.45
CA PRO A 55 26.02 5.81 10.08
C PRO A 55 26.60 4.65 9.27
N ASN A 56 26.85 3.51 9.90
CA ASN A 56 27.44 2.33 9.28
C ASN A 56 26.48 1.14 9.19
N LEU A 57 25.22 1.25 9.65
CA LEU A 57 24.29 0.12 9.61
C LEU A 57 23.93 -0.24 8.17
N ALA A 58 23.61 0.76 7.34
CA ALA A 58 23.37 0.57 5.91
C ALA A 58 24.60 -0.01 5.20
N ALA A 59 25.81 0.44 5.54
CA ALA A 59 27.07 -0.08 4.98
C ALA A 59 27.38 -1.51 5.44
N ASN A 60 27.05 -1.88 6.68
CA ASN A 60 27.23 -3.22 7.22
C ASN A 60 26.23 -4.21 6.61
N LEU A 61 24.97 -3.81 6.43
CA LEU A 61 23.97 -4.60 5.70
C LEU A 61 24.39 -4.82 4.23
N LEU A 62 25.04 -3.82 3.62
CA LEU A 62 25.64 -3.92 2.28
C LEU A 62 26.84 -4.88 2.24
N ALA A 63 27.72 -4.82 3.24
CA ALA A 63 28.87 -5.71 3.33
C ALA A 63 28.46 -7.17 3.61
N GLU A 64 27.42 -7.38 4.41
CA GLU A 64 26.86 -8.71 4.70
C GLU A 64 26.07 -9.29 3.52
N SER A 65 25.32 -8.48 2.76
CA SER A 65 24.62 -8.98 1.56
C SER A 65 25.60 -9.38 0.43
N LEU A 66 26.75 -8.70 0.36
CA LEU A 66 27.83 -9.03 -0.58
C LEU A 66 28.70 -10.23 -0.14
N ALA A 67 28.60 -10.67 1.12
CA ALA A 67 29.39 -11.77 1.68
C ALA A 67 28.73 -13.16 1.55
N GLY A 68 27.46 -13.23 1.13
CA GLY A 68 26.78 -14.49 0.84
C GLY A 68 27.31 -15.15 -0.44
N PRO A 69 27.55 -16.47 -0.47
CA PRO A 69 28.01 -17.14 -1.69
C PRO A 69 26.94 -17.07 -2.78
N TRP A 70 27.28 -16.47 -3.92
CA TRP A 70 26.48 -16.54 -5.15
C TRP A 70 26.28 -18.02 -5.56
N PRO A 71 25.06 -18.47 -5.88
CA PRO A 71 24.92 -19.66 -6.71
C PRO A 71 25.53 -19.35 -8.08
N PRO A 72 26.28 -20.28 -8.70
CA PRO A 72 26.87 -20.05 -10.01
C PRO A 72 25.75 -19.83 -11.03
N ILE A 73 25.80 -18.69 -11.72
CA ILE A 73 24.97 -18.43 -12.90
C ILE A 73 25.55 -19.26 -14.04
N ASP A 74 25.16 -20.53 -14.14
CA ASP A 74 25.32 -21.31 -15.38
C ASP A 74 24.19 -20.92 -16.36
N ALA A 75 24.22 -19.68 -16.82
CA ALA A 75 23.43 -19.26 -17.97
C ALA A 75 24.21 -19.61 -19.24
N GLN A 76 23.84 -20.71 -19.90
CA GLN A 76 24.31 -20.95 -21.26
C GLN A 76 23.91 -19.76 -22.14
N THR A 77 24.90 -19.07 -22.68
CA THR A 77 24.71 -17.93 -23.57
C THR A 77 24.14 -18.42 -24.90
N PHE A 78 22.83 -18.33 -25.08
CA PHE A 78 22.21 -18.57 -26.38
C PHE A 78 22.03 -17.26 -27.12
N LEU A 79 22.83 -17.08 -28.17
CA LEU A 79 22.67 -16.06 -29.19
C LEU A 79 21.44 -16.44 -30.04
N VAL A 80 20.29 -15.83 -29.78
CA VAL A 80 19.11 -16.00 -30.65
C VAL A 80 19.18 -14.97 -31.76
N GLU A 81 19.64 -15.42 -32.92
CA GLU A 81 19.56 -14.69 -34.18
C GLU A 81 18.07 -14.45 -34.51
N VAL A 82 17.69 -13.19 -34.74
CA VAL A 82 16.31 -12.79 -35.04
C VAL A 82 15.89 -13.41 -36.37
N LEU A 83 15.23 -14.58 -36.29
CA LEU A 83 14.76 -15.32 -37.46
C LEU A 83 13.29 -15.01 -37.74
N ARG A 84 13.03 -14.77 -39.03
CA ARG A 84 11.74 -14.39 -39.61
C ARG A 84 10.61 -15.37 -39.22
N ARG A 85 9.39 -14.81 -39.25
CA ARG A 85 8.05 -15.36 -38.96
C ARG A 85 7.79 -16.84 -39.32
N ASP A 86 8.53 -17.41 -40.25
CA ASP A 86 8.24 -18.73 -40.82
C ASP A 86 9.02 -19.87 -40.14
N THR A 87 10.09 -19.58 -39.39
CA THR A 87 10.92 -20.59 -38.69
C THR A 87 10.64 -20.69 -37.19
N ALA A 88 9.98 -19.68 -36.61
CA ALA A 88 9.62 -19.62 -35.19
C ALA A 88 8.40 -20.48 -34.83
N SER A 89 7.62 -20.93 -35.82
CA SER A 89 6.34 -21.64 -35.60
C SER A 89 6.49 -23.03 -34.98
N SER A 90 7.67 -23.65 -34.96
CA SER A 90 7.85 -24.97 -34.35
C SER A 90 8.36 -24.91 -32.91
N ALA A 91 9.28 -23.99 -32.61
CA ALA A 91 9.78 -23.76 -31.25
C ALA A 91 8.76 -23.01 -30.38
N ILE A 92 8.00 -22.07 -30.95
CA ILE A 92 6.97 -21.33 -30.23
C ILE A 92 5.73 -22.19 -29.94
N VAL A 93 5.42 -23.20 -30.77
CA VAL A 93 4.26 -24.09 -30.54
C VAL A 93 4.45 -24.98 -29.31
N ALA A 94 5.67 -25.45 -29.04
CA ALA A 94 5.97 -26.16 -27.79
C ALA A 94 5.83 -25.23 -26.57
N THR A 95 6.39 -24.02 -26.63
CA THR A 95 6.23 -23.03 -25.56
C THR A 95 4.81 -22.47 -25.43
N GLY A 96 3.99 -22.59 -26.49
CA GLY A 96 2.58 -22.22 -26.50
C GLY A 96 1.74 -23.21 -25.69
N MET A 97 2.01 -24.52 -25.79
CA MET A 97 1.39 -25.50 -24.88
C MET A 97 1.88 -25.30 -23.43
N ASP A 98 3.15 -24.91 -23.24
CA ASP A 98 3.68 -24.58 -21.91
C ASP A 98 3.12 -23.26 -21.34
N ALA A 99 2.66 -22.32 -22.19
CA ALA A 99 2.08 -21.04 -21.79
C ALA A 99 0.54 -21.06 -21.68
N PHE A 100 -0.14 -21.89 -22.47
CA PHE A 100 -1.61 -21.93 -22.57
C PHE A 100 -2.25 -23.22 -22.02
N GLY A 101 -1.45 -24.21 -21.60
CA GLY A 101 -1.93 -25.44 -20.95
C GLY A 101 -2.43 -26.49 -21.94
N ASP A 102 -2.98 -27.59 -21.41
CA ASP A 102 -3.39 -28.78 -22.19
C ASP A 102 -4.76 -28.66 -22.88
N GLN A 103 -5.56 -27.63 -22.59
CA GLN A 103 -6.85 -27.49 -23.25
C GLN A 103 -6.68 -26.98 -24.69
N PRO A 104 -7.17 -27.70 -25.71
CA PRO A 104 -7.05 -27.27 -27.08
C PRO A 104 -7.84 -25.97 -27.30
N TRP A 105 -7.13 -24.93 -27.75
CA TRP A 105 -7.73 -23.72 -28.31
C TRP A 105 -8.59 -24.10 -29.53
N PRO A 106 -9.82 -23.58 -29.71
CA PRO A 106 -10.45 -22.43 -29.04
C PRO A 106 -11.53 -22.78 -28.00
N ASP A 107 -11.71 -24.06 -27.66
CA ASP A 107 -12.81 -24.52 -26.78
C ASP A 107 -12.51 -24.30 -25.28
N ALA A 108 -11.29 -23.87 -24.94
CA ALA A 108 -10.88 -23.47 -23.60
C ALA A 108 -11.52 -22.12 -23.21
N GLN A 109 -12.80 -22.15 -22.82
CA GLN A 109 -13.61 -20.95 -22.52
C GLN A 109 -13.14 -20.17 -21.27
N ARG A 110 -11.97 -20.46 -20.71
CA ARG A 110 -11.43 -19.82 -19.51
C ARG A 110 -9.92 -19.58 -19.69
N GLY A 111 -9.55 -18.49 -20.36
CA GLY A 111 -8.15 -18.08 -20.46
C GLY A 111 -7.55 -17.89 -19.07
N VAL A 112 -6.41 -18.51 -18.79
CA VAL A 112 -5.64 -18.32 -17.55
C VAL A 112 -4.46 -17.41 -17.85
N PHE A 113 -4.30 -16.35 -17.08
CA PHE A 113 -3.11 -15.50 -17.13
C PHE A 113 -1.98 -16.20 -16.36
N SER A 114 -1.31 -17.15 -17.01
CA SER A 114 -0.27 -18.01 -16.41
C SER A 114 1.11 -17.36 -16.28
N PHE A 115 1.23 -16.09 -16.71
CA PHE A 115 2.49 -15.36 -16.71
C PHE A 115 2.88 -14.90 -15.30
N ARG A 116 4.18 -14.96 -15.01
CA ARG A 116 4.72 -14.57 -13.70
C ARG A 116 4.89 -13.05 -13.63
N HIS A 117 4.50 -12.47 -12.49
CA HIS A 117 4.88 -11.10 -12.14
C HIS A 117 6.40 -11.02 -11.98
N ASP A 118 6.98 -9.93 -12.48
CA ASP A 118 8.37 -9.60 -12.24
C ASP A 118 8.54 -8.74 -11.00
N TRP A 119 9.09 -9.33 -9.94
CA TRP A 119 9.35 -8.69 -8.65
C TRP A 119 10.54 -7.72 -8.65
N MET A 120 11.20 -7.48 -9.79
CA MET A 120 12.14 -6.34 -9.94
C MET A 120 11.43 -4.99 -9.75
N GLU A 121 10.12 -4.95 -9.97
CA GLU A 121 9.26 -3.83 -9.65
C GLU A 121 8.04 -4.32 -8.84
N PRO A 122 7.46 -3.47 -7.97
CA PRO A 122 6.35 -3.88 -7.14
C PRO A 122 5.11 -4.24 -7.96
N LEU A 123 4.42 -5.29 -7.51
CA LEU A 123 3.05 -5.58 -7.95
C LEU A 123 2.13 -4.53 -7.32
N VAL A 124 1.35 -3.82 -8.14
CA VAL A 124 0.47 -2.76 -7.63
C VAL A 124 -0.96 -3.28 -7.51
N GLU A 125 -1.47 -3.33 -6.29
CA GLU A 125 -2.88 -3.59 -6.02
C GLU A 125 -3.58 -2.28 -5.66
N ARG A 126 -4.56 -1.86 -6.47
CA ARG A 126 -5.37 -0.68 -6.18
C ARG A 126 -6.70 -1.07 -5.56
N LEU A 127 -7.01 -0.47 -4.42
CA LEU A 127 -8.32 -0.50 -3.77
C LEU A 127 -9.03 0.84 -4.01
N GLU A 128 -10.21 0.80 -4.61
CA GLU A 128 -10.96 2.00 -4.98
C GLU A 128 -12.37 1.98 -4.37
N TRP A 129 -12.56 2.79 -3.34
CA TRP A 129 -13.88 3.14 -2.79
C TRP A 129 -14.56 4.21 -3.64
N GLN A 130 -15.71 4.69 -3.20
CA GLN A 130 -16.38 5.80 -3.85
C GLN A 130 -17.17 6.59 -2.82
N THR A 131 -16.81 7.85 -2.63
CA THR A 131 -17.44 8.73 -1.64
C THR A 131 -17.98 9.99 -2.30
N SER A 132 -19.26 10.29 -2.07
CA SER A 132 -19.85 11.59 -2.41
C SER A 132 -19.57 12.58 -1.27
N VAL A 133 -19.08 13.78 -1.61
CA VAL A 133 -18.79 14.84 -0.65
C VAL A 133 -19.51 16.11 -1.06
N THR A 134 -20.47 16.53 -0.23
CA THR A 134 -21.23 17.76 -0.42
C THR A 134 -20.86 18.75 0.66
N ARG A 135 -20.30 19.90 0.27
CA ARG A 135 -20.08 21.00 1.21
C ARG A 135 -21.39 21.71 1.50
N LEU A 136 -21.75 21.80 2.78
CA LEU A 136 -22.91 22.50 3.26
C LEU A 136 -22.60 23.99 3.39
N ALA A 137 -23.64 24.81 3.32
CA ALA A 137 -23.52 26.26 3.50
C ALA A 137 -22.86 26.64 4.83
N SER A 138 -22.91 25.78 5.86
CA SER A 138 -22.27 25.97 7.17
C SER A 138 -20.74 25.88 7.15
N GLY A 139 -20.13 25.37 6.07
CA GLY A 139 -18.72 24.97 6.01
C GLY A 139 -18.47 23.50 6.40
N ASN A 140 -19.50 22.81 6.93
CA ASN A 140 -19.41 21.37 7.21
C ASN A 140 -19.53 20.56 5.90
N GLU A 141 -19.02 19.33 5.92
CA GLU A 141 -19.14 18.41 4.79
C GLU A 141 -20.11 17.29 5.15
N SER A 142 -21.10 17.08 4.27
CA SER A 142 -21.93 15.87 4.26
C SER A 142 -21.27 14.86 3.34
N ARG A 143 -21.14 13.61 3.80
CA ARG A 143 -20.44 12.55 3.08
C ARG A 143 -21.31 11.31 3.02
N GLN A 144 -21.27 10.63 1.88
CA GLN A 144 -22.00 9.39 1.65
C GLN A 144 -21.09 8.39 0.95
N ALA A 145 -20.93 7.21 1.53
CA ALA A 145 -20.29 6.09 0.86
C ALA A 145 -21.22 5.58 -0.24
N LEU A 146 -20.79 5.71 -1.49
CA LEU A 146 -21.47 5.13 -2.65
C LEU A 146 -21.05 3.69 -2.88
N ARG A 147 -19.95 3.26 -2.25
CA ARG A 147 -19.39 1.92 -2.37
C ARG A 147 -18.82 1.45 -1.03
N ARG A 148 -19.38 0.36 -0.50
CA ARG A 148 -18.88 -0.28 0.74
C ARG A 148 -17.69 -1.20 0.49
N VAL A 149 -17.74 -2.00 -0.58
CA VAL A 149 -16.67 -2.92 -1.00
C VAL A 149 -15.85 -2.27 -2.11
N PRO A 150 -14.53 -2.04 -1.96
CA PRO A 150 -13.72 -1.38 -2.97
C PRO A 150 -13.67 -2.20 -4.26
N ARG A 151 -13.54 -1.51 -5.40
CA ARG A 151 -13.07 -2.17 -6.62
C ARG A 151 -11.60 -2.52 -6.44
N ARG A 152 -11.21 -3.68 -6.93
CA ARG A 152 -9.86 -4.19 -6.83
C ARG A 152 -9.26 -4.26 -8.23
N TRP A 153 -8.06 -3.71 -8.35
CA TRP A 153 -7.27 -3.71 -9.57
C TRP A 153 -5.90 -4.28 -9.27
N LEU A 154 -5.32 -5.01 -10.20
CA LEU A 154 -3.99 -5.58 -10.08
C LEU A 154 -3.17 -5.26 -11.33
N THR A 155 -2.01 -4.64 -11.14
CA THR A 155 -1.08 -4.28 -12.22
C THR A 155 0.18 -5.11 -12.10
N TYR A 156 0.38 -5.97 -13.10
CA TYR A 156 1.52 -6.85 -13.28
C TYR A 156 2.64 -6.16 -14.04
N LYS A 157 3.86 -6.54 -13.69
CA LYS A 157 5.08 -6.27 -14.47
C LYS A 157 5.45 -7.53 -15.22
N VAL A 158 5.58 -7.43 -16.53
CA VAL A 158 5.88 -8.56 -17.44
C VAL A 158 6.95 -8.15 -18.45
N GLY A 159 7.71 -9.08 -19.03
CA GLY A 159 8.52 -8.78 -20.23
C GLY A 159 10.03 -8.62 -20.03
N ASN A 160 10.62 -9.09 -18.94
CA ASN A 160 12.07 -9.05 -18.74
C ASN A 160 12.79 -10.25 -19.38
N ALA A 161 12.73 -10.32 -20.71
CA ALA A 161 13.52 -11.21 -21.57
C ALA A 161 13.29 -12.73 -21.40
N ARG A 162 12.18 -13.17 -20.77
CA ARG A 162 11.79 -14.59 -20.81
C ARG A 162 11.11 -14.90 -22.15
N GLN A 163 11.40 -16.08 -22.71
CA GLN A 163 10.82 -16.51 -23.99
C GLN A 163 9.28 -16.59 -23.93
N THR A 164 8.72 -16.95 -22.78
CA THR A 164 7.27 -17.02 -22.54
C THR A 164 6.60 -15.65 -22.58
N ASP A 165 7.32 -14.56 -22.28
CA ASP A 165 6.70 -13.24 -22.12
C ASP A 165 6.34 -12.60 -23.47
N ALA A 166 6.93 -13.09 -24.57
CA ALA A 166 6.50 -12.72 -25.93
C ALA A 166 5.03 -13.11 -26.20
N LEU A 167 4.52 -14.13 -25.51
CA LEU A 167 3.15 -14.61 -25.63
C LEU A 167 2.14 -13.78 -24.81
N VAL A 168 2.61 -12.87 -23.95
CA VAL A 168 1.72 -11.99 -23.18
C VAL A 168 0.93 -11.07 -24.12
N ALA A 169 1.61 -10.53 -25.14
CA ALA A 169 0.98 -9.66 -26.14
C ALA A 169 -0.14 -10.39 -26.90
N ASP A 170 0.14 -11.62 -27.34
CA ASP A 170 -0.82 -12.45 -28.07
C ASP A 170 -2.00 -12.84 -27.16
N TRP A 171 -1.73 -13.26 -25.92
CA TRP A 171 -2.80 -13.55 -24.96
C TRP A 171 -3.68 -12.34 -24.71
N LEU A 172 -3.10 -11.16 -24.51
CA LEU A 172 -3.87 -9.93 -24.28
C LEU A 172 -4.65 -9.51 -25.51
N ALA A 173 -4.11 -9.68 -26.72
CA ALA A 173 -4.85 -9.40 -27.95
C ALA A 173 -6.13 -10.24 -28.04
N ASP A 174 -6.07 -11.49 -27.59
CA ASP A 174 -7.22 -12.40 -27.59
C ASP A 174 -8.16 -12.19 -26.40
N HIS A 175 -7.66 -11.79 -25.22
CA HIS A 175 -8.41 -11.76 -23.96
C HIS A 175 -8.74 -10.36 -23.43
N LEU A 176 -8.40 -9.29 -24.17
CA LEU A 176 -8.74 -7.92 -23.76
C LEU A 176 -10.25 -7.76 -23.58
N GLY A 177 -10.66 -7.28 -22.40
CA GLY A 177 -12.08 -7.14 -22.02
C GLY A 177 -12.83 -8.45 -21.78
N GLN A 178 -12.20 -9.62 -22.02
CA GLN A 178 -12.77 -10.93 -21.73
C GLN A 178 -12.51 -11.32 -20.27
N THR A 179 -13.43 -12.10 -19.71
CA THR A 179 -13.25 -12.67 -18.37
C THR A 179 -12.25 -13.81 -18.43
N ALA A 180 -11.22 -13.73 -17.60
CA ALA A 180 -10.13 -14.69 -17.52
C ALA A 180 -9.77 -14.94 -16.05
N TRP A 181 -9.06 -16.04 -15.81
CA TRP A 181 -8.47 -16.36 -14.51
C TRP A 181 -7.17 -15.59 -14.31
N TRP A 182 -7.07 -14.88 -13.19
CA TRP A 182 -5.89 -14.11 -12.81
C TRP A 182 -5.30 -14.68 -11.52
N PRO A 183 -4.00 -14.98 -11.47
CA PRO A 183 -3.34 -15.36 -10.23
C PRO A 183 -3.28 -14.19 -9.25
N LEU A 184 -2.91 -14.46 -8.00
CA LEU A 184 -2.59 -13.46 -7.00
C LEU A 184 -1.18 -13.74 -6.47
N PRO A 185 -0.12 -13.26 -7.16
CA PRO A 185 1.27 -13.53 -6.80
C PRO A 185 1.64 -13.04 -5.39
N GLN A 186 0.98 -12.00 -4.89
CA GLN A 186 1.18 -11.53 -3.51
C GLN A 186 0.75 -12.55 -2.44
N TYR A 187 -0.03 -13.55 -2.83
CA TYR A 187 -0.48 -14.65 -1.96
C TYR A 187 0.14 -15.99 -2.36
N ALA A 188 1.22 -15.96 -3.13
CA ALA A 188 1.91 -17.17 -3.56
C ALA A 188 2.51 -17.92 -2.37
N VAL A 189 2.27 -19.23 -2.32
CA VAL A 189 2.98 -20.18 -1.46
C VAL A 189 3.84 -21.10 -2.32
N HIS A 190 4.79 -21.80 -1.71
CA HIS A 190 5.71 -22.67 -2.42
C HIS A 190 5.63 -24.09 -1.90
N LEU A 191 5.72 -25.07 -2.81
CA LEU A 191 5.79 -26.47 -2.41
C LEU A 191 7.06 -26.73 -1.58
N THR A 192 6.90 -27.30 -0.39
CA THR A 192 8.04 -27.67 0.49
C THR A 192 8.67 -28.99 0.08
N GLU A 193 7.89 -29.87 -0.55
CA GLU A 193 8.31 -31.13 -1.15
C GLU A 193 7.68 -31.32 -2.54
N GLY A 194 8.21 -32.26 -3.33
CA GLY A 194 7.64 -32.57 -4.63
C GLY A 194 6.30 -33.31 -4.51
N ALA A 195 5.35 -32.97 -5.36
CA ALA A 195 4.08 -33.68 -5.52
C ALA A 195 4.08 -34.46 -6.84
N GLU A 196 3.79 -35.74 -6.77
CA GLU A 196 3.69 -36.60 -7.97
C GLU A 196 2.34 -36.41 -8.68
N GLU A 197 2.29 -36.81 -9.95
CA GLU A 197 1.01 -36.93 -10.66
C GLU A 197 0.06 -37.85 -9.89
N GLY A 198 -1.21 -37.43 -9.77
CA GLY A 198 -2.23 -38.13 -8.99
C GLY A 198 -2.24 -37.78 -7.50
N ALA A 199 -1.34 -36.92 -7.00
CA ALA A 199 -1.40 -36.44 -5.62
C ALA A 199 -2.72 -35.70 -5.34
N LEU A 200 -3.25 -35.86 -4.12
CA LEU A 200 -4.46 -35.16 -3.65
C LEU A 200 -4.15 -34.04 -2.66
N THR A 201 -2.88 -33.85 -2.33
CA THR A 201 -2.42 -32.87 -1.37
C THR A 201 -1.13 -32.24 -1.84
N LEU A 202 -0.94 -30.97 -1.50
CA LEU A 202 0.28 -30.22 -1.78
C LEU A 202 0.83 -29.69 -0.46
N ALA A 203 1.98 -30.20 -0.03
CA ALA A 203 2.69 -29.63 1.12
C ALA A 203 3.30 -28.29 0.72
N VAL A 204 2.92 -27.22 1.44
CA VAL A 204 3.25 -25.84 1.10
C VAL A 204 3.90 -25.10 2.27
N SER A 205 4.58 -24.00 1.95
CA SER A 205 4.96 -22.98 2.94
C SER A 205 3.72 -22.28 3.49
N GLU A 206 3.77 -21.85 4.75
CA GLU A 206 2.78 -21.04 5.50
C GLU A 206 1.68 -20.38 4.66
N ALA A 207 0.64 -21.14 4.35
CA ALA A 207 -0.56 -20.68 3.68
C ALA A 207 -1.52 -20.05 4.71
N ASP A 208 -2.13 -18.94 4.32
CA ASP A 208 -3.25 -18.36 5.06
C ASP A 208 -4.53 -18.61 4.28
N TRP A 209 -5.45 -19.40 4.86
CA TRP A 209 -6.71 -19.77 4.23
C TRP A 209 -7.54 -18.55 3.79
N ARG A 210 -7.38 -17.41 4.48
CA ARG A 210 -8.06 -16.13 4.17
C ARG A 210 -7.62 -15.52 2.84
N ARG A 211 -6.53 -16.02 2.24
CA ARG A 211 -5.98 -15.55 0.96
C ARG A 211 -6.37 -16.44 -0.22
N PHE A 212 -6.96 -17.59 0.07
CA PHE A 212 -7.51 -18.53 -0.91
C PHE A 212 -9.02 -18.39 -0.95
N ASP A 213 -9.48 -17.15 -1.19
CA ASP A 213 -10.88 -16.79 -1.36
C ASP A 213 -11.50 -17.45 -2.59
N PRO A 214 -12.83 -17.55 -2.66
CA PRO A 214 -13.48 -17.98 -3.87
C PRO A 214 -13.22 -17.02 -5.04
N PRO A 215 -13.20 -17.56 -6.26
CA PRO A 215 -12.81 -16.81 -7.44
C PRO A 215 -13.81 -15.74 -7.87
N THR A 216 -15.07 -15.93 -7.46
CA THR A 216 -16.22 -15.06 -7.75
C THR A 216 -16.79 -14.54 -6.45
N ALA A 217 -17.20 -13.28 -6.44
CA ALA A 217 -17.99 -12.70 -5.36
C ALA A 217 -19.33 -12.20 -5.91
N GLU A 218 -20.42 -12.87 -5.56
CA GLU A 218 -21.79 -12.43 -5.90
C GLU A 218 -22.32 -11.49 -4.82
N LEU A 219 -21.79 -10.26 -4.80
CA LEU A 219 -22.04 -9.33 -3.71
C LEU A 219 -23.52 -8.96 -3.57
N ARG A 220 -24.06 -9.16 -2.37
CA ARG A 220 -25.45 -8.82 -2.00
C ARG A 220 -25.45 -8.10 -0.65
N LEU A 221 -26.27 -7.07 -0.53
CA LEU A 221 -26.51 -6.41 0.75
C LEU A 221 -27.64 -7.15 1.49
N THR A 222 -27.36 -7.62 2.69
CA THR A 222 -28.29 -8.29 3.59
C THR A 222 -28.42 -7.50 4.89
N TYR A 223 -29.30 -7.94 5.80
CA TYR A 223 -29.46 -7.28 7.10
C TYR A 223 -28.20 -7.41 7.98
N ASP A 224 -27.43 -8.48 7.81
CA ASP A 224 -26.15 -8.74 8.49
C ASP A 224 -24.94 -8.09 7.82
N GLY A 225 -25.15 -7.34 6.71
CA GLY A 225 -24.08 -6.68 5.96
C GLY A 225 -23.90 -7.22 4.55
N VAL A 226 -22.70 -7.04 3.99
CA VAL A 226 -22.40 -7.47 2.62
C VAL A 226 -21.97 -8.94 2.64
N GLN A 227 -22.66 -9.76 1.85
CA GLN A 227 -22.39 -11.18 1.65
C GLN A 227 -22.04 -11.43 0.17
N GLY A 228 -21.71 -12.68 -0.19
CA GLY A 228 -21.43 -13.06 -1.57
C GLY A 228 -20.10 -13.76 -1.82
N TRP A 229 -19.32 -13.99 -0.75
CA TRP A 229 -18.09 -14.80 -0.77
C TRP A 229 -18.32 -16.22 -0.21
N ASP A 230 -19.57 -16.67 -0.12
CA ASP A 230 -19.96 -17.92 0.56
C ASP A 230 -19.74 -19.18 -0.30
N SER A 231 -18.87 -19.10 -1.31
CA SER A 231 -18.56 -20.25 -2.17
C SER A 231 -17.35 -21.00 -1.61
N ASP A 232 -17.49 -22.31 -1.48
CA ASP A 232 -16.37 -23.20 -1.13
C ASP A 232 -15.45 -23.47 -2.33
N GLU A 233 -15.82 -23.00 -3.52
CA GLU A 233 -15.01 -23.16 -4.72
C GLU A 233 -13.75 -22.32 -4.62
N ARG A 234 -12.58 -22.96 -4.55
CA ARG A 234 -11.27 -22.32 -4.51
C ARG A 234 -10.40 -22.89 -5.62
N TRP A 235 -9.66 -22.04 -6.31
CA TRP A 235 -8.81 -22.47 -7.42
C TRP A 235 -7.41 -21.89 -7.28
N VAL A 236 -6.43 -22.67 -7.72
CA VAL A 236 -5.02 -22.26 -7.72
C VAL A 236 -4.37 -22.49 -9.07
N LEU A 237 -3.42 -21.63 -9.39
CA LEU A 237 -2.43 -21.83 -10.44
C LEU A 237 -1.17 -22.40 -9.81
N ILE A 238 -0.70 -23.54 -10.32
CA ILE A 238 0.55 -24.16 -9.93
C ILE A 238 1.54 -23.95 -11.07
N ILE A 239 2.64 -23.24 -10.81
CA ILE A 239 3.71 -23.02 -11.79
C ILE A 239 4.95 -23.79 -11.37
N ALA A 240 5.24 -24.87 -12.09
CA ALA A 240 6.41 -25.71 -11.93
C ALA A 240 7.46 -25.43 -13.04
N PRO A 241 8.68 -25.98 -12.94
CA PRO A 241 9.68 -25.86 -14.01
C PRO A 241 9.26 -26.50 -15.34
N GLU A 242 8.43 -27.54 -15.29
CA GLU A 242 7.98 -28.33 -16.45
C GLU A 242 6.65 -27.82 -17.06
N GLY A 243 6.16 -26.67 -16.57
CA GLY A 243 4.92 -26.04 -17.05
C GLY A 243 4.02 -25.61 -15.89
N TRP A 244 2.78 -25.28 -16.21
CA TRP A 244 1.77 -24.91 -15.22
C TRP A 244 0.51 -25.76 -15.36
N GLN A 245 -0.29 -25.77 -14.29
CA GLN A 245 -1.61 -26.39 -14.27
C GLN A 245 -2.51 -25.64 -13.29
N VAL A 246 -3.81 -25.81 -13.43
CA VAL A 246 -4.81 -25.28 -12.50
C VAL A 246 -5.40 -26.43 -11.70
N ALA A 247 -5.63 -26.21 -10.41
CA ALA A 247 -6.26 -27.20 -9.53
C ALA A 247 -7.33 -26.54 -8.67
N GLN A 248 -8.40 -27.29 -8.40
CA GLN A 248 -9.41 -26.89 -7.42
C GLN A 248 -8.93 -27.32 -6.03
N LEU A 249 -9.10 -26.46 -5.03
CA LEU A 249 -8.87 -26.81 -3.64
C LEU A 249 -10.19 -27.24 -2.99
N SER A 250 -10.11 -28.28 -2.16
CA SER A 250 -11.19 -28.71 -1.27
C SER A 250 -11.04 -28.13 0.13
N ASP A 251 -9.80 -27.90 0.58
CA ASP A 251 -9.49 -27.28 1.87
C ASP A 251 -8.09 -26.64 1.89
N VAL A 252 -7.86 -25.74 2.84
CA VAL A 252 -6.60 -24.98 3.00
C VAL A 252 -6.16 -25.00 4.46
N GLU A 253 -5.07 -25.71 4.73
CA GLU A 253 -4.35 -25.68 6.00
C GLU A 253 -3.06 -24.86 5.85
N SER A 254 -2.40 -24.54 6.98
CA SER A 254 -1.21 -23.68 6.97
C SER A 254 -0.02 -24.27 6.24
N ASP A 255 0.14 -25.59 6.22
CA ASP A 255 1.27 -26.30 5.62
C ASP A 255 0.83 -27.29 4.54
N LEU A 256 -0.48 -27.35 4.23
CA LEU A 256 -1.06 -28.34 3.34
C LEU A 256 -2.27 -27.77 2.58
N LEU A 257 -2.29 -27.93 1.27
CA LEU A 257 -3.47 -27.67 0.43
C LEU A 257 -4.09 -28.99 0.00
N TRP A 258 -5.40 -29.14 0.20
CA TRP A 258 -6.15 -30.30 -0.24
C TRP A 258 -6.75 -30.05 -1.63
N LEU A 259 -6.54 -30.98 -2.56
CA LEU A 259 -7.05 -30.87 -3.92
C LEU A 259 -8.42 -31.54 -4.04
N GLY A 260 -9.31 -30.92 -4.81
CA GLY A 260 -10.61 -31.51 -5.16
C GLY A 260 -10.49 -32.64 -6.18
N GLU A 261 -9.46 -32.58 -7.02
CA GLU A 261 -9.14 -33.60 -8.03
C GLU A 261 -7.64 -33.96 -7.97
N PRO A 262 -7.25 -35.19 -8.36
CA PRO A 262 -5.85 -35.58 -8.41
C PRO A 262 -5.03 -34.67 -9.33
N LEU A 263 -3.80 -34.34 -8.90
CA LEU A 263 -2.89 -33.47 -9.64
C LEU A 263 -2.59 -34.04 -11.03
N ALA A 264 -2.85 -33.25 -12.09
CA ALA A 264 -2.74 -33.71 -13.47
C ALA A 264 -1.29 -33.91 -13.94
N ARG A 265 -0.34 -33.19 -13.33
CA ARG A 265 1.09 -33.25 -13.65
C ARG A 265 1.91 -33.16 -12.37
N ARG A 266 3.05 -33.83 -12.30
CA ARG A 266 3.97 -33.65 -11.16
C ARG A 266 4.40 -32.18 -11.00
N ALA A 267 4.64 -31.77 -9.75
CA ALA A 267 5.17 -30.46 -9.40
C ALA A 267 6.35 -30.62 -8.45
N ALA A 268 7.51 -30.09 -8.83
CA ALA A 268 8.72 -30.21 -8.00
C ALA A 268 8.65 -29.31 -6.76
N ALA A 269 9.44 -29.63 -5.73
CA ALA A 269 9.66 -28.75 -4.60
C ALA A 269 10.10 -27.35 -5.08
N GLY A 270 9.60 -26.30 -4.42
CA GLY A 270 9.79 -24.90 -4.82
C GLY A 270 8.86 -24.42 -5.94
N SER A 271 7.99 -25.27 -6.49
CA SER A 271 6.93 -24.81 -7.41
C SER A 271 6.01 -23.81 -6.69
N SER A 272 5.58 -22.78 -7.41
CA SER A 272 4.75 -21.72 -6.84
C SER A 272 3.26 -22.06 -7.02
N VAL A 273 2.47 -21.87 -5.97
CA VAL A 273 1.03 -22.07 -5.95
C VAL A 273 0.37 -20.74 -5.60
N MET A 274 -0.51 -20.24 -6.47
CA MET A 274 -1.13 -18.92 -6.33
C MET A 274 -2.65 -19.07 -6.41
N PRO A 275 -3.42 -18.39 -5.53
CA PRO A 275 -4.88 -18.37 -5.66
C PRO A 275 -5.28 -17.66 -6.95
N LEU A 276 -6.36 -18.16 -7.56
CA LEU A 276 -6.92 -17.65 -8.80
C LEU A 276 -8.23 -16.91 -8.53
N VAL A 277 -8.41 -15.78 -9.21
CA VAL A 277 -9.65 -14.99 -9.20
C VAL A 277 -10.10 -14.65 -10.60
N TRP A 278 -11.39 -14.37 -10.76
CA TRP A 278 -11.87 -13.83 -12.03
C TRP A 278 -11.45 -12.37 -12.21
N GLY A 279 -11.11 -12.03 -13.45
CA GLY A 279 -10.76 -10.66 -13.80
C GLY A 279 -10.85 -10.39 -15.29
N LYS A 280 -10.65 -9.12 -15.64
CA LYS A 280 -10.65 -8.62 -17.02
C LYS A 280 -9.51 -7.64 -17.20
N ALA A 281 -8.68 -7.88 -18.20
CA ALA A 281 -7.72 -6.88 -18.68
C ALA A 281 -8.51 -5.66 -19.21
N VAL A 282 -8.15 -4.47 -18.74
CA VAL A 282 -8.85 -3.22 -19.10
C VAL A 282 -8.13 -2.38 -20.12
N ASP A 283 -6.80 -2.47 -20.14
CA ASP A 283 -5.97 -1.73 -21.07
C ASP A 283 -5.22 -2.72 -21.97
N PRO A 284 -5.07 -2.41 -23.27
CA PRO A 284 -4.05 -3.09 -24.07
C PRO A 284 -2.71 -2.82 -23.37
N ALA A 285 -1.93 -3.86 -23.09
CA ALA A 285 -0.69 -3.66 -22.34
C ALA A 285 0.19 -2.62 -23.03
N ASP A 286 0.76 -1.73 -22.22
CA ASP A 286 1.77 -0.79 -22.67
C ASP A 286 3.10 -1.56 -22.81
N LEU A 287 3.18 -2.36 -23.87
CA LEU A 287 4.38 -3.09 -24.24
C LEU A 287 5.20 -2.17 -25.13
N THR A 288 6.26 -1.56 -24.59
CA THR A 288 7.33 -1.06 -25.45
C THR A 288 7.82 -2.22 -26.31
N GLN A 289 7.93 -2.00 -27.63
CA GLN A 289 8.31 -3.01 -28.63
C GLN A 289 9.24 -4.08 -28.05
N TRP A 290 8.77 -5.34 -28.01
CA TRP A 290 9.53 -6.43 -27.39
C TRP A 290 10.86 -6.62 -28.14
N VAL A 291 11.97 -6.35 -27.45
CA VAL A 291 13.34 -6.62 -27.90
C VAL A 291 14.02 -7.38 -26.76
N PRO A 292 14.67 -8.53 -27.03
CA PRO A 292 15.45 -9.21 -26.00
C PRO A 292 16.42 -8.24 -25.31
N GLY A 293 16.27 -8.06 -24.00
CA GLY A 293 17.10 -7.14 -23.21
C GLY A 293 16.58 -5.70 -23.10
N THR A 294 15.38 -5.37 -23.60
CA THR A 294 14.75 -4.04 -23.40
C THR A 294 13.37 -4.16 -22.75
N VAL A 295 13.27 -3.55 -21.56
CA VAL A 295 12.12 -3.07 -20.76
C VAL A 295 10.77 -3.77 -20.98
N GLY A 296 10.34 -4.46 -19.92
CA GLY A 296 9.00 -5.02 -19.75
C GLY A 296 7.87 -3.99 -19.70
N GLY A 297 6.63 -4.45 -19.80
CA GLY A 297 5.43 -3.62 -19.77
C GLY A 297 4.50 -3.91 -18.59
N ASN A 298 3.41 -3.16 -18.55
CA ASN A 298 2.39 -3.26 -17.50
C ASN A 298 1.14 -3.92 -18.04
N VAL A 299 0.58 -4.86 -17.27
CA VAL A 299 -0.73 -5.45 -17.55
C VAL A 299 -1.65 -5.17 -16.37
N THR A 300 -2.72 -4.42 -16.60
CA THR A 300 -3.68 -4.08 -15.56
C THR A 300 -5.00 -4.83 -15.76
N ALA A 301 -5.47 -5.46 -14.69
CA ALA A 301 -6.76 -6.14 -14.66
C ALA A 301 -7.65 -5.60 -13.55
N SER A 302 -8.93 -5.44 -13.85
CA SER A 302 -9.97 -5.44 -12.80
C SER A 302 -10.18 -6.88 -12.34
N ILE A 303 -10.20 -7.12 -11.03
CA ILE A 303 -10.36 -8.47 -10.46
C ILE A 303 -11.50 -8.50 -9.45
N THR A 304 -11.96 -9.71 -9.13
CA THR A 304 -12.95 -9.94 -8.07
C THR A 304 -12.52 -9.23 -6.77
N PRO A 305 -13.45 -8.51 -6.10
CA PRO A 305 -13.17 -7.89 -4.81
C PRO A 305 -12.76 -8.93 -3.77
N ALA A 306 -11.75 -8.59 -2.96
CA ALA A 306 -11.35 -9.42 -1.82
C ALA A 306 -12.46 -9.45 -0.76
N GLN A 307 -12.52 -10.53 0.03
CA GLN A 307 -13.39 -10.59 1.18
C GLN A 307 -13.08 -9.44 2.16
N MET A 308 -14.10 -9.06 2.94
CA MET A 308 -13.92 -8.12 4.05
C MET A 308 -12.84 -8.66 5.00
N PRO A 309 -11.78 -7.88 5.29
CA PRO A 309 -10.77 -8.30 6.25
C PRO A 309 -11.39 -8.43 7.65
N ASP A 310 -10.75 -9.22 8.50
CA ASP A 310 -11.09 -9.34 9.91
C ASP A 310 -10.82 -8.00 10.64
N THR A 311 -11.88 -7.27 10.95
CA THR A 311 -11.81 -5.96 11.63
C THR A 311 -11.73 -6.09 13.14
N ASP A 312 -12.07 -7.26 13.71
CA ASP A 312 -12.08 -7.46 15.16
C ASP A 312 -10.66 -7.54 15.74
N GLY A 313 -9.67 -7.79 14.88
CA GLY A 313 -8.25 -7.75 15.22
C GLY A 313 -7.62 -6.35 15.27
N LEU A 314 -8.38 -5.28 15.02
CA LEU A 314 -7.88 -3.91 15.12
C LEU A 314 -7.77 -3.48 16.59
N ASP A 315 -6.55 -3.48 17.13
CA ASP A 315 -6.21 -2.95 18.45
C ASP A 315 -5.71 -1.49 18.38
N ASP A 316 -6.27 -0.71 17.44
CA ASP A 316 -5.94 0.72 17.32
C ASP A 316 -6.50 1.47 18.54
N PRO A 317 -5.74 2.39 19.17
CA PRO A 317 -6.26 3.22 20.25
C PRO A 317 -7.42 4.09 19.76
N TRP A 318 -8.45 4.25 20.58
CA TRP A 318 -9.61 5.08 20.26
C TRP A 318 -9.60 6.37 21.06
N LEU A 319 -9.80 7.50 20.40
CA LEU A 319 -9.94 8.81 21.02
C LEU A 319 -11.13 9.56 20.43
N ASP A 320 -12.10 9.90 21.27
CA ASP A 320 -13.34 10.56 20.84
C ASP A 320 -14.12 9.75 19.79
N GLU A 321 -14.22 8.41 20.00
CA GLU A 321 -14.87 7.46 19.08
C GLU A 321 -14.22 7.41 17.68
N ILE A 322 -12.98 7.87 17.57
CA ILE A 322 -12.21 7.90 16.32
C ILE A 322 -10.90 7.13 16.54
N PRO A 323 -10.51 6.21 15.64
CA PRO A 323 -9.26 5.47 15.78
C PRO A 323 -8.06 6.39 15.61
N VAL A 324 -7.00 6.12 16.36
CA VAL A 324 -5.69 6.77 16.26
C VAL A 324 -4.77 5.86 15.46
N TRP A 325 -4.30 6.35 14.32
CA TRP A 325 -3.38 5.61 13.48
C TRP A 325 -1.92 5.90 13.87
N PRO A 326 -1.02 4.92 13.71
CA PRO A 326 0.40 5.13 13.95
C PRO A 326 0.98 6.15 12.96
N ASP A 327 2.13 6.74 13.31
CA ASP A 327 2.87 7.58 12.36
C ASP A 327 3.51 6.74 11.24
N GLY A 328 3.95 7.41 10.17
CA GLY A 328 4.70 6.77 9.08
C GLY A 328 5.97 6.12 9.60
N ASN A 329 6.15 4.82 9.35
CA ASN A 329 7.33 4.06 9.76
C ASN A 329 8.43 4.00 8.68
N TRP A 330 8.15 4.53 7.48
CA TRP A 330 9.11 4.68 6.39
C TRP A 330 9.31 6.16 6.08
N ARG A 331 10.56 6.62 6.10
CA ARG A 331 10.87 8.04 5.96
C ARG A 331 11.80 8.29 4.78
N ASP A 332 11.25 8.87 3.73
CA ASP A 332 11.93 9.94 3.00
C ASP A 332 11.64 11.25 3.76
N ASP A 333 12.50 12.26 3.68
CA ASP A 333 12.28 13.54 4.36
C ASP A 333 10.86 14.05 4.07
N PRO A 334 10.05 14.38 5.11
CA PRO A 334 8.67 14.77 4.90
C PRO A 334 8.62 16.06 4.07
N THR A 335 8.32 15.95 2.78
CA THR A 335 7.84 17.08 1.99
C THR A 335 6.44 17.41 2.43
N ALA A 336 6.31 18.11 3.55
CA ALA A 336 5.07 18.76 3.94
C ALA A 336 4.84 19.93 2.98
N VAL A 337 3.94 19.77 2.00
CA VAL A 337 3.49 20.89 1.19
C VAL A 337 2.40 21.62 1.97
N ALA A 338 2.81 22.50 2.87
CA ALA A 338 1.89 23.48 3.45
C ALA A 338 1.56 24.53 2.37
N LEU A 339 0.42 24.37 1.69
CA LEU A 339 -0.07 25.40 0.77
C LEU A 339 -0.58 26.61 1.56
N ALA A 340 0.28 27.60 1.76
CA ALA A 340 -0.16 28.91 2.23
C ALA A 340 -1.03 29.56 1.15
N THR A 341 -2.34 29.63 1.38
CA THR A 341 -3.25 30.32 0.46
C THR A 341 -3.27 31.80 0.83
N ILE A 342 -2.71 32.66 -0.02
CA ILE A 342 -2.89 34.13 0.09
C ILE A 342 -4.22 34.46 -0.61
N THR A 343 -5.30 34.54 0.15
CA THR A 343 -6.58 35.04 -0.35
C THR A 343 -6.54 36.57 -0.42
N ARG A 344 -6.53 37.13 -1.64
CA ARG A 344 -6.78 38.55 -1.85
C ARG A 344 -8.27 38.80 -1.66
N GLN A 345 -8.65 39.41 -0.53
CA GLN A 345 -10.03 39.88 -0.33
C GLN A 345 -10.32 41.05 -1.29
N ASP A 346 -11.29 40.87 -2.17
CA ASP A 346 -11.92 41.96 -2.90
C ASP A 346 -13.00 42.58 -1.99
N PHE A 347 -12.89 43.88 -1.73
CA PHE A 347 -13.85 44.64 -0.90
C PHE A 347 -14.99 45.26 -1.72
N SER A 348 -15.19 44.82 -2.97
CA SER A 348 -16.29 45.30 -3.81
C SER A 348 -17.66 44.97 -3.20
N ALA A 349 -18.61 45.91 -3.35
CA ALA A 349 -19.93 45.88 -2.74
C ALA A 349 -20.93 44.98 -3.50
N ALA A 350 -20.56 43.73 -3.80
CA ALA A 350 -21.44 42.77 -4.47
C ALA A 350 -22.43 42.11 -3.50
N ASP A 351 -23.58 41.69 -4.05
CA ASP A 351 -24.74 41.15 -3.32
C ASP A 351 -24.41 39.91 -2.44
N PRO A 352 -25.15 39.69 -1.33
CA PRO A 352 -24.72 38.83 -0.22
C PRO A 352 -24.71 37.32 -0.50
N TRP A 353 -25.04 36.88 -1.72
CA TRP A 353 -25.28 35.46 -2.03
C TRP A 353 -24.01 34.71 -2.46
N VAL A 354 -22.88 35.41 -2.54
CA VAL A 354 -21.55 34.85 -2.83
C VAL A 354 -20.59 35.26 -1.72
N ARG A 355 -20.86 34.85 -0.48
CA ARG A 355 -19.90 35.01 0.62
C ARG A 355 -19.84 33.76 1.48
N ARG A 356 -18.88 32.88 1.19
CA ARG A 356 -18.26 31.98 2.18
C ARG A 356 -17.02 31.29 1.60
N ASP A 357 -15.90 31.98 1.64
CA ASP A 357 -14.59 31.32 1.59
C ASP A 357 -14.24 30.92 3.02
N ASP A 358 -14.02 29.62 3.27
CA ASP A 358 -13.36 29.20 4.50
C ASP A 358 -11.89 29.68 4.39
N PRO A 359 -11.40 30.50 5.33
CA PRO A 359 -10.07 31.13 5.22
C PRO A 359 -8.91 30.18 5.56
N TRP A 360 -9.13 28.87 5.69
CA TRP A 360 -8.11 27.95 6.19
C TRP A 360 -7.51 27.11 5.07
N ALA A 361 -6.17 27.19 4.97
CA ALA A 361 -5.40 26.22 4.22
C ALA A 361 -5.65 24.83 4.80
N THR A 362 -6.19 23.92 3.99
CA THR A 362 -6.28 22.50 4.34
C THR A 362 -4.89 21.89 4.24
N THR A 363 -4.29 21.56 5.39
CA THR A 363 -3.04 20.81 5.45
C THR A 363 -3.27 19.39 4.93
N THR A 364 -2.42 18.94 4.02
CA THR A 364 -2.34 17.53 3.63
C THR A 364 -1.08 16.91 4.21
N LEU A 365 -1.22 15.72 4.76
CA LEU A 365 -0.16 14.93 5.36
C LEU A 365 0.09 13.73 4.45
N GLN A 366 1.30 13.63 3.91
CA GLN A 366 1.74 12.42 3.24
C GLN A 366 2.38 11.49 4.27
N ARG A 367 1.99 10.22 4.24
CA ARG A 367 2.51 9.17 5.10
C ARG A 367 2.83 7.94 4.28
N ARG A 368 3.98 7.34 4.57
CA ARG A 368 4.46 6.11 3.94
C ARG A 368 4.60 5.05 5.01
N TYR A 369 4.02 3.89 4.75
CA TYR A 369 4.01 2.76 5.66
C TYR A 369 4.63 1.56 4.96
N LEU A 370 5.45 0.83 5.69
CA LEU A 370 5.99 -0.46 5.32
C LEU A 370 5.39 -1.50 6.27
N ALA A 371 4.66 -2.46 5.72
CA ALA A 371 4.21 -3.65 6.44
C ALA A 371 5.08 -4.83 5.98
N SER A 372 5.74 -5.46 6.95
CA SER A 372 6.81 -6.44 6.75
C SER A 372 6.43 -7.87 7.15
N SER A 373 5.18 -8.06 7.57
CA SER A 373 4.61 -9.35 7.91
C SER A 373 3.16 -9.46 7.46
N LEU A 374 2.64 -10.69 7.35
CA LEU A 374 1.25 -10.92 6.98
C LEU A 374 0.29 -10.25 7.98
N TYR A 375 0.61 -10.34 9.27
CA TYR A 375 -0.18 -9.72 10.34
C TYR A 375 -0.28 -8.19 10.18
N GLU A 376 0.85 -7.51 9.96
CA GLU A 376 0.87 -6.05 9.73
C GLU A 376 0.10 -5.66 8.47
N ILE A 377 0.19 -6.49 7.41
CA ILE A 377 -0.54 -6.28 6.16
C ILE A 377 -2.05 -6.37 6.41
N GLU A 378 -2.52 -7.39 7.12
CA GLU A 378 -3.95 -7.55 7.41
C GLU A 378 -4.49 -6.40 8.28
N ILE A 379 -3.72 -5.94 9.29
CA ILE A 379 -4.08 -4.74 10.05
C ILE A 379 -4.28 -3.54 9.13
N TRP A 380 -3.35 -3.30 8.21
CA TRP A 380 -3.48 -2.17 7.27
C TRP A 380 -4.68 -2.33 6.35
N ARG A 381 -4.94 -3.53 5.84
CA ARG A 381 -6.13 -3.80 5.02
C ARG A 381 -7.42 -3.52 5.80
N ALA A 382 -7.49 -3.93 7.07
CA ALA A 382 -8.61 -3.63 7.96
C ALA A 382 -8.77 -2.13 8.23
N ARG A 383 -7.67 -1.39 8.49
CA ARG A 383 -7.70 0.09 8.64
C ARG A 383 -8.25 0.78 7.40
N LEU A 384 -7.78 0.38 6.21
CA LEU A 384 -8.26 0.95 4.95
C LEU A 384 -9.73 0.62 4.67
N TRP A 385 -10.16 -0.58 5.05
CA TRP A 385 -11.56 -0.98 4.99
C TRP A 385 -12.44 -0.11 5.89
N GLU A 386 -12.04 0.10 7.14
CA GLU A 386 -12.75 0.98 8.09
C GLU A 386 -12.74 2.45 7.65
N ALA A 387 -11.67 2.93 7.02
CA ALA A 387 -11.64 4.30 6.48
C ALA A 387 -12.70 4.54 5.38
N GLN A 388 -13.03 3.50 4.60
CA GLN A 388 -13.92 3.54 3.44
C GLN A 388 -13.59 4.71 2.49
N GLY A 389 -12.32 4.83 2.12
CA GLY A 389 -11.82 5.94 1.32
C GLY A 389 -11.96 7.27 2.08
N ARG A 390 -12.67 8.23 1.50
CA ARG A 390 -12.79 9.59 2.06
C ARG A 390 -13.88 9.70 3.14
N LEU A 391 -14.50 8.62 3.60
CA LEU A 391 -15.66 8.67 4.49
C LEU A 391 -15.26 8.93 5.95
N ASN A 392 -14.58 7.96 6.56
CA ASN A 392 -14.34 7.92 7.99
C ASN A 392 -13.08 8.69 8.36
N ALA A 393 -13.11 9.26 9.57
CA ALA A 393 -12.00 10.03 10.10
C ALA A 393 -11.11 9.16 10.99
N PHE A 394 -9.87 9.59 11.15
CA PHE A 394 -8.89 8.99 12.06
C PHE A 394 -7.97 10.10 12.59
N TRP A 395 -7.32 9.87 13.72
CA TRP A 395 -6.28 10.75 14.24
C TRP A 395 -4.91 10.34 13.69
N LEU A 396 -4.08 11.32 13.35
CA LEU A 396 -2.68 11.11 12.96
C LEU A 396 -1.76 12.08 13.70
N PRO A 397 -0.53 11.68 14.05
CA PRO A 397 0.54 12.61 14.41
C PRO A 397 0.74 13.64 13.30
N ASP A 398 0.73 14.93 13.64
CA ASP A 398 0.81 15.98 12.61
C ASP A 398 2.19 16.04 11.95
N GLY A 399 3.26 15.69 12.70
CA GLY A 399 4.65 15.74 12.26
C GLY A 399 5.16 17.17 12.02
N LEU A 400 4.38 18.18 12.40
CA LEU A 400 4.65 19.60 12.18
C LEU A 400 4.88 20.34 13.50
N ALA A 401 4.08 20.01 14.51
CA ALA A 401 4.23 20.62 15.82
C ALA A 401 5.50 20.08 16.51
N PRO A 402 6.24 20.94 17.22
CA PRO A 402 7.35 20.48 18.03
C PRO A 402 6.84 19.55 19.13
N ILE A 403 7.60 18.49 19.38
CA ILE A 403 7.36 17.58 20.50
C ILE A 403 7.52 18.37 21.80
N LEU A 404 6.52 18.31 22.66
CA LEU A 404 6.57 18.90 23.98
C LEU A 404 7.04 17.87 25.01
N TRP A 405 7.61 18.33 26.11
CA TRP A 405 8.16 17.48 27.16
C TRP A 405 7.49 17.79 28.49
N VAL A 406 6.95 16.77 29.16
CA VAL A 406 6.34 16.91 30.47
C VAL A 406 7.42 17.26 31.51
N ARG A 407 7.23 18.35 32.24
CA ARG A 407 8.17 18.92 33.21
C ARG A 407 7.92 18.51 34.66
N ALA A 408 6.71 18.06 34.94
CA ALA A 408 6.31 17.61 36.26
C ALA A 408 5.33 16.47 36.07
N GLU A 409 5.47 15.47 36.93
CA GLU A 409 4.53 14.36 37.01
C GLU A 409 3.08 14.88 37.14
N ALA A 410 2.14 14.20 36.49
CA ALA A 410 0.73 14.56 36.50
C ALA A 410 -0.14 13.34 36.79
N ASP A 411 -1.11 13.52 37.69
CA ASP A 411 -2.09 12.52 38.06
C ASP A 411 -3.37 12.63 37.19
N PRO A 412 -4.12 11.55 36.95
CA PRO A 412 -5.44 11.62 36.30
C PRO A 412 -6.39 12.71 36.83
N GLU A 413 -6.29 13.07 38.12
CA GLU A 413 -7.12 14.12 38.72
C GLU A 413 -6.67 15.56 38.42
N ASP A 414 -5.43 15.78 37.94
CA ASP A 414 -4.87 17.12 37.78
C ASP A 414 -5.56 17.93 36.66
N GLY A 415 -6.00 17.27 35.59
CA GLY A 415 -6.69 17.90 34.46
C GLY A 415 -5.81 18.80 33.57
N PHE A 416 -4.48 18.84 33.79
CA PHE A 416 -3.53 19.56 32.95
C PHE A 416 -2.14 18.91 32.96
N LEU A 417 -1.33 19.21 31.95
CA LEU A 417 0.10 18.85 31.89
C LEU A 417 0.96 20.10 31.90
N ARG A 418 2.00 20.12 32.74
CA ARG A 418 3.07 21.12 32.66
C ARG A 418 4.12 20.65 31.67
N VAL A 419 4.35 21.44 30.62
CA VAL A 419 5.16 21.06 29.47
C VAL A 419 6.19 22.13 29.10
N ASP A 420 7.24 21.68 28.43
CA ASP A 420 8.22 22.52 27.75
C ASP A 420 8.20 22.30 26.25
N GLY A 421 8.54 23.33 25.49
CA GLY A 421 8.72 23.25 24.05
C GLY A 421 8.75 24.61 23.37
N LYS A 422 9.42 24.67 22.23
CA LYS A 422 9.44 25.87 21.39
C LYS A 422 8.08 26.05 20.71
N ASP A 423 7.74 27.29 20.38
CA ASP A 423 6.58 27.64 19.54
C ASP A 423 5.24 27.03 19.98
N LEU A 424 5.09 26.76 21.27
CA LEU A 424 3.91 26.12 21.85
C LEU A 424 2.62 26.89 21.55
N SER A 425 2.65 28.22 21.57
CA SER A 425 1.51 29.06 21.16
C SER A 425 1.20 29.00 19.65
N ALA A 426 2.15 28.63 18.79
CA ALA A 426 1.88 28.53 17.35
C ALA A 426 1.04 27.29 17.02
N PHE A 427 1.32 26.16 17.67
CA PHE A 427 0.70 24.86 17.35
C PHE A 427 -0.40 24.43 18.33
N TRP A 428 -0.32 24.87 19.59
CA TRP A 428 -1.22 24.43 20.67
C TRP A 428 -2.18 25.52 21.16
N HIS A 429 -2.34 26.63 20.42
CA HIS A 429 -3.30 27.68 20.78
C HIS A 429 -4.78 27.27 20.65
N ARG A 430 -5.06 26.05 20.14
CA ARG A 430 -6.41 25.51 19.97
C ARG A 430 -6.50 24.10 20.55
N PRO A 431 -7.72 23.65 20.92
CA PRO A 431 -7.98 22.26 21.24
C PRO A 431 -7.44 21.32 20.16
N ALA A 432 -6.60 20.38 20.57
CA ALA A 432 -6.04 19.33 19.72
C ALA A 432 -6.07 18.00 20.47
N ALA A 433 -5.99 16.88 19.74
CA ALA A 433 -5.67 15.61 20.36
C ALA A 433 -4.14 15.51 20.57
N CYS A 434 -3.70 14.68 21.49
CA CYS A 434 -2.30 14.39 21.70
C CYS A 434 -2.07 12.92 22.05
N LEU A 435 -0.90 12.43 21.62
CA LEU A 435 -0.31 11.18 22.05
C LEU A 435 0.75 11.50 23.11
N ILE A 436 0.65 10.87 24.27
CA ILE A 436 1.59 10.98 25.38
C ILE A 436 2.39 9.69 25.41
N VAL A 437 3.71 9.80 25.21
CA VAL A 437 4.63 8.67 25.23
C VAL A 437 5.53 8.77 26.45
N HIS A 438 5.38 7.82 27.36
CA HIS A 438 6.16 7.71 28.58
C HIS A 438 7.62 7.31 28.26
N PRO A 439 8.57 7.54 29.18
CA PRO A 439 9.97 7.14 29.01
C PRO A 439 10.18 5.62 28.84
N ASP A 440 9.30 4.79 29.40
CA ASP A 440 9.32 3.33 29.29
C ASP A 440 8.63 2.79 28.02
N GLY A 441 8.03 3.67 27.22
CA GLY A 441 7.32 3.33 25.99
C GLY A 441 5.82 3.16 26.14
N TYR A 442 5.25 3.26 27.35
CA TYR A 442 3.80 3.28 27.54
C TYR A 442 3.17 4.48 26.82
N GLN A 443 2.01 4.28 26.21
CA GLN A 443 1.33 5.28 25.40
C GLN A 443 -0.09 5.50 25.90
N GLN A 444 -0.49 6.77 26.03
CA GLN A 444 -1.86 7.15 26.28
C GLN A 444 -2.26 8.37 25.45
N HIS A 445 -3.55 8.63 25.32
CA HIS A 445 -4.08 9.64 24.43
C HIS A 445 -4.97 10.61 25.19
N ALA A 446 -4.92 11.90 24.85
CA ALA A 446 -5.79 12.88 25.48
C ALA A 446 -6.25 13.97 24.51
N LEU A 447 -7.46 14.48 24.74
CA LEU A 447 -7.94 15.72 24.14
C LEU A 447 -7.48 16.89 24.99
N THR A 448 -6.94 17.92 24.34
CA THR A 448 -6.58 19.19 24.97
C THR A 448 -7.70 20.22 24.77
N ALA A 449 -7.79 21.18 25.69
CA ALA A 449 -8.77 22.27 25.65
C ALA A 449 -8.10 23.60 25.30
N THR A 450 -7.16 24.06 26.13
CA THR A 450 -6.44 25.31 25.91
C THR A 450 -4.99 25.14 26.33
N CYS A 451 -4.10 25.87 25.68
CA CYS A 451 -2.72 25.99 26.11
C CYS A 451 -2.45 27.41 26.61
N HIS A 452 -1.89 27.56 27.80
CA HIS A 452 -1.48 28.85 28.33
C HIS A 452 -0.02 28.81 28.79
N LEU A 453 0.57 29.99 28.95
CA LEU A 453 1.93 30.17 29.43
C LEU A 453 1.88 30.59 30.90
N ASP A 454 2.30 29.70 31.80
CA ASP A 454 2.48 29.98 33.23
C ASP A 454 3.77 29.29 33.72
N GLN A 455 4.83 30.08 33.88
CA GLN A 455 6.19 29.59 34.24
C GLN A 455 6.70 28.42 33.37
N GLY A 456 6.16 28.32 32.15
CA GLY A 456 6.26 27.16 31.25
C GLY A 456 4.98 27.05 30.42
N GLY A 457 4.86 25.99 29.61
CA GLY A 457 3.61 25.67 28.94
C GLY A 457 2.69 24.86 29.87
N VAL A 458 1.39 25.16 29.85
CA VAL A 458 0.37 24.35 30.52
C VAL A 458 -0.67 23.94 29.47
N LEU A 459 -0.78 22.63 29.23
CA LEU A 459 -1.81 22.04 28.39
C LEU A 459 -2.97 21.60 29.28
N VAL A 460 -4.10 22.30 29.17
CA VAL A 460 -5.34 21.90 29.85
C VAL A 460 -5.96 20.73 29.08
N LEU A 461 -6.37 19.69 29.79
CA LEU A 461 -6.97 18.49 29.21
C LEU A 461 -8.49 18.55 29.26
N ARG A 462 -9.13 18.06 28.22
CA ARG A 462 -10.59 17.92 28.10
C ARG A 462 -11.06 16.51 28.46
N SER A 463 -10.31 15.48 28.08
CA SER A 463 -10.68 14.08 28.30
C SER A 463 -10.15 13.49 29.61
N GLY A 464 -9.32 14.23 30.36
CA GLY A 464 -8.53 13.67 31.47
C GLY A 464 -7.33 12.85 30.97
N LEU A 465 -6.60 12.23 31.90
CA LEU A 465 -5.58 11.22 31.62
C LEU A 465 -6.12 9.85 32.03
N ASP A 466 -5.72 8.81 31.31
CA ASP A 466 -6.10 7.43 31.63
C ASP A 466 -5.25 6.89 32.80
N ASP A 467 -3.98 7.30 32.85
CA ASP A 467 -3.02 6.91 33.89
C ASP A 467 -2.07 8.07 34.21
N TRP A 468 -1.31 7.93 35.30
CA TRP A 468 -0.26 8.84 35.72
C TRP A 468 0.75 9.10 34.58
N VAL A 469 1.20 10.35 34.45
CA VAL A 469 2.17 10.78 33.44
C VAL A 469 3.50 11.14 34.10
N PRO A 470 4.59 10.42 33.82
CA PRO A 470 5.92 10.76 34.33
C PRO A 470 6.47 12.08 33.78
N GLU A 471 7.31 12.75 34.58
CA GLU A 471 8.24 13.75 34.06
C GLU A 471 9.13 13.14 32.97
N GLY A 472 9.40 13.91 31.92
CA GLY A 472 10.16 13.45 30.75
C GLY A 472 9.32 12.74 29.70
N SER A 473 8.01 12.53 29.93
CA SER A 473 7.09 12.05 28.90
C SER A 473 7.03 13.03 27.73
N ARG A 474 6.87 12.49 26.51
CA ARG A 474 6.74 13.27 25.28
C ARG A 474 5.28 13.47 24.94
N VAL A 475 4.90 14.67 24.54
CA VAL A 475 3.55 14.99 24.05
C VAL A 475 3.65 15.36 22.57
N ILE A 476 2.97 14.55 21.75
CA ILE A 476 2.95 14.65 20.30
C ILE A 476 1.55 15.10 19.88
N ARG A 477 1.47 16.12 19.02
CA ARG A 477 0.18 16.63 18.54
C ARG A 477 -0.43 15.68 17.53
N LEU A 478 -1.72 15.38 17.73
CA LEU A 478 -2.54 14.64 16.80
C LEU A 478 -3.52 15.59 16.10
N VAL A 479 -3.75 15.34 14.82
CA VAL A 479 -4.74 16.06 14.01
C VAL A 479 -5.75 15.08 13.44
N ARG A 480 -7.01 15.52 13.41
CA ARG A 480 -8.10 14.74 12.83
C ARG A 480 -7.99 14.81 11.32
N CYS A 481 -7.95 13.66 10.67
CA CYS A 481 -7.78 13.55 9.24
C CYS A 481 -8.83 12.64 8.60
N ARG A 482 -8.90 12.67 7.28
CA ARG A 482 -9.49 11.65 6.41
C ARG A 482 -8.54 11.37 5.27
N LEU A 483 -8.70 10.24 4.59
CA LEU A 483 -8.02 10.06 3.31
C LEU A 483 -8.45 11.14 2.31
N ASP A 484 -7.50 11.62 1.51
CA ASP A 484 -7.76 12.63 0.50
C ASP A 484 -8.41 12.03 -0.76
N HIS A 485 -8.17 10.75 -1.01
CA HIS A 485 -8.58 10.01 -2.19
C HIS A 485 -9.37 8.74 -1.82
N ASP A 486 -10.25 8.32 -2.72
CA ASP A 486 -10.96 7.03 -2.59
C ASP A 486 -10.16 5.86 -3.17
N ALA A 487 -9.15 6.14 -4.01
CA ALA A 487 -8.27 5.14 -4.58
C ALA A 487 -6.94 5.11 -3.83
N ILE A 488 -6.51 3.92 -3.43
CA ILE A 488 -5.28 3.69 -2.68
C ILE A 488 -4.49 2.59 -3.38
N ASP A 489 -3.22 2.86 -3.64
CA ASP A 489 -2.31 1.93 -4.29
C ASP A 489 -1.44 1.25 -3.21
N LEU A 490 -1.48 -0.09 -3.22
CA LEU A 490 -0.70 -0.97 -2.38
C LEU A 490 0.44 -1.55 -3.23
N TYR A 491 1.68 -1.26 -2.86
CA TYR A 491 2.88 -1.65 -3.60
C TYR A 491 3.50 -2.89 -2.94
N TRP A 492 3.22 -4.06 -3.49
CA TRP A 492 3.77 -5.32 -3.01
C TRP A 492 5.16 -5.52 -3.61
N HIS A 493 6.18 -5.48 -2.76
CA HIS A 493 7.57 -5.78 -3.14
C HIS A 493 7.87 -7.29 -2.99
N SER A 494 7.10 -7.97 -2.15
CA SER A 494 7.05 -9.43 -2.04
C SER A 494 5.73 -9.85 -1.38
N PRO A 495 5.41 -11.15 -1.26
CA PRO A 495 4.25 -11.62 -0.51
C PRO A 495 4.18 -11.19 0.97
N THR A 496 5.32 -10.80 1.55
CA THR A 496 5.44 -10.39 2.96
C THR A 496 5.80 -8.91 3.15
N LEU A 497 6.10 -8.20 2.06
CA LEU A 497 6.54 -6.81 2.11
C LEU A 497 5.63 -5.92 1.28
N LEU A 498 4.84 -5.10 1.96
CA LEU A 498 3.89 -4.17 1.38
C LEU A 498 4.25 -2.73 1.75
N GLU A 499 4.27 -1.87 0.75
CA GLU A 499 4.38 -0.43 0.92
C GLU A 499 3.03 0.24 0.63
N ILE A 500 2.66 1.18 1.50
CA ILE A 500 1.42 1.95 1.41
C ILE A 500 1.76 3.43 1.48
N THR A 501 1.35 4.19 0.47
CA THR A 501 1.47 5.65 0.47
C THR A 501 0.08 6.27 0.62
N LEU A 502 -0.13 7.00 1.70
CA LEU A 502 -1.41 7.65 2.02
C LEU A 502 -1.25 9.17 2.03
N THR A 503 -2.23 9.84 1.44
CA THR A 503 -2.43 11.28 1.61
C THR A 503 -3.64 11.50 2.49
N ALA A 504 -3.42 12.09 3.65
CA ALA A 504 -4.46 12.40 4.61
C ALA A 504 -4.73 13.91 4.62
N ARG A 505 -5.98 14.32 4.48
CA ARG A 505 -6.41 15.71 4.59
C ARG A 505 -6.79 16.02 6.03
N GLN A 506 -6.16 17.02 6.63
CA GLN A 506 -6.57 17.53 7.93
C GLN A 506 -7.98 18.12 7.83
N LEU A 507 -8.84 17.71 8.75
CA LEU A 507 -10.18 18.26 8.90
C LEU A 507 -10.14 19.56 9.72
N PRO A 508 -11.04 20.51 9.44
CA PRO A 508 -11.24 21.63 10.35
C PRO A 508 -11.65 21.11 11.72
N GLU A 509 -11.26 21.85 12.76
CA GLU A 509 -11.71 21.57 14.12
C GLU A 509 -13.24 21.61 14.17
N PRO A 510 -13.89 20.69 14.90
CA PRO A 510 -15.34 20.70 15.08
C PRO A 510 -15.75 22.06 15.65
N ARG A 511 -16.50 22.84 14.86
CA ARG A 511 -17.24 23.97 15.43
C ARG A 511 -18.25 23.32 16.37
N GLY A 512 -18.34 23.75 17.64
CA GLY A 512 -19.03 23.07 18.75
C GLY A 512 -20.51 22.65 18.58
N ASN A 513 -21.06 22.68 17.37
CA ASN A 513 -22.35 22.12 16.96
C ASN A 513 -22.28 20.66 16.52
N ASP A 514 -21.09 20.09 16.25
CA ASP A 514 -20.99 18.69 15.77
C ASP A 514 -21.37 17.65 16.84
N ARG A 515 -21.61 18.08 18.09
CA ARG A 515 -21.93 17.23 19.25
C ARG A 515 -23.31 17.49 19.86
N GLN A 516 -24.18 18.25 19.21
CA GLN A 516 -25.62 18.12 19.50
C GLN A 516 -26.12 16.86 18.80
N THR A 517 -25.80 15.71 19.39
CA THR A 517 -26.63 14.53 19.25
C THR A 517 -28.05 14.98 19.55
N TYR A 518 -28.95 14.74 18.61
CA TYR A 518 -30.38 14.75 18.85
C TYR A 518 -30.69 13.62 19.84
N GLU A 519 -30.35 13.81 21.12
CA GLU A 519 -31.10 13.19 22.21
C GLU A 519 -32.39 14.00 22.32
N GLY A 520 -33.36 13.61 21.48
CA GLY A 520 -34.73 13.99 21.67
C GLY A 520 -35.27 13.39 22.97
N GLU A 521 -36.23 14.12 23.54
CA GLU A 521 -37.14 13.70 24.62
C GLU A 521 -37.62 12.25 24.54
#